data_AF-A0A6N2HIT2-F1
#
_entry.id   AF-A0A6N2HIT2-F1
#
_cell.length_a   1.000
_cell.length_b   1.000
_cell.length_c   1.000
_cell.angle_alpha   90.00
_cell.angle_beta   90.00
_cell.angle_gamma   90.00
#
_symmetry.space_group_name_H-M   'P 1'
#
loop_
_entity.id
_entity.type
_entity.pdbx_description
1 polymer ?
#
loop_
_entity_poly.entity_id
_entity_poly.type
_entity_poly.pdbx_seq_one_letter_code
_entity_poly.pdbx_strand_id
1 'polypeptide(L)'
;MEHELPGGLLDPDRVPALRVLVHGTSEKATGPTWQTPCTSPAAGVKGAKVYRTLAPVFRALGYDDGDRALVSPLFGHLWAVVYEADWAYEAHQRSGGTGAGPGSWWPEHLRAYLGSLELLDATVERHLAGLEEYFELETRLLGSADSFDEADLARAIRLRCSDIRAFLAVAAALTGRPWARELSALLGPMMSFIDLEDDLRSVEQDAAEGSFNTYGLAVRRWGEAGARHRLDRTGDELLGETAQALSAAPPDTLRAMWVLLGRPSSDAEARLLARTAPGPDRELLAGLRHKLLDGTPGPFEPYWRLFDTPGGDTCNT
;
A
#
# COMPACT_ATOMS: atom_id res chain seq x y z
N MET A 1 -30.69 21.06 8.07
CA MET A 1 -30.79 19.71 7.47
C MET A 1 -29.54 18.99 7.94
N GLU A 2 -29.62 18.34 9.10
CA GLU A 2 -28.50 17.61 9.69
C GLU A 2 -28.29 16.36 8.85
N HIS A 3 -27.19 16.30 8.12
CA HIS A 3 -26.71 15.05 7.55
C HIS A 3 -26.11 14.26 8.70
N GLU A 4 -26.91 13.42 9.37
CA GLU A 4 -26.39 12.37 10.23
C GLU A 4 -25.42 11.54 9.37
N LEU A 5 -24.12 11.66 9.66
CA LEU A 5 -23.11 10.77 9.10
C LEU A 5 -23.27 9.44 9.86
N PRO A 6 -23.74 8.36 9.21
CA PRO A 6 -23.97 7.10 9.88
C PRO A 6 -22.65 6.33 9.84
N GLY A 7 -21.71 6.69 10.72
CA GLY A 7 -20.48 5.92 10.97
C GLY A 7 -20.59 5.17 12.29
N GLY A 8 -20.24 3.89 12.31
CA GLY A 8 -20.31 3.04 13.50
C GLY A 8 -19.02 3.00 14.32
N LEU A 9 -17.87 3.36 13.74
CA LEU A 9 -16.57 3.36 14.42
C LEU A 9 -16.08 4.76 14.75
N LEU A 10 -16.20 5.69 13.82
CA LEU A 10 -15.57 7.00 13.89
C LEU A 10 -16.57 8.07 14.33
N ASP A 11 -16.33 8.61 15.52
CA ASP A 11 -17.05 9.77 16.05
C ASP A 11 -16.16 11.03 15.90
N PRO A 12 -16.52 12.01 15.05
CA PRO A 12 -15.77 13.25 14.90
C PRO A 12 -15.50 14.00 16.21
N ASP A 13 -16.38 13.84 17.21
CA ASP A 13 -16.20 14.47 18.51
C ASP A 13 -15.21 13.73 19.40
N ARG A 14 -14.87 12.47 19.09
CA ARG A 14 -13.93 11.65 19.88
C ARG A 14 -12.59 11.44 19.21
N VAL A 15 -12.49 11.66 17.91
CA VAL A 15 -11.25 11.52 17.14
C VAL A 15 -10.75 12.92 16.76
N PRO A 16 -9.70 13.44 17.44
CA PRO A 16 -9.21 14.81 17.22
C PRO A 16 -8.96 15.16 15.75
N ALA A 17 -8.35 14.21 15.00
CA ALA A 17 -8.10 14.35 13.57
C ALA A 17 -9.38 14.63 12.75
N LEU A 18 -10.47 13.92 13.07
CA LEU A 18 -11.76 14.09 12.38
C LEU A 18 -12.44 15.38 12.78
N ARG A 19 -12.26 15.84 14.02
CA ARG A 19 -12.78 17.14 14.44
C ARG A 19 -12.19 18.28 13.60
N VAL A 20 -10.88 18.21 13.33
CA VAL A 20 -10.20 19.17 12.44
C VAL A 20 -10.73 19.05 11.00
N LEU A 21 -10.88 17.83 10.48
CA LEU A 21 -11.34 17.60 9.11
C LEU A 21 -12.80 18.03 8.87
N VAL A 22 -13.69 17.78 9.83
CA VAL A 22 -15.13 18.03 9.70
C VAL A 22 -15.50 19.45 10.10
N HIS A 23 -14.94 19.94 11.21
CA HIS A 23 -15.34 21.23 11.80
C HIS A 23 -14.33 22.35 11.54
N GLY A 24 -13.14 22.05 11.03
CA GLY A 24 -12.07 23.04 10.83
C GLY A 24 -11.46 23.55 12.14
N THR A 25 -11.73 22.89 13.27
CA THR A 25 -11.29 23.33 14.60
C THR A 25 -10.22 22.41 15.18
N SER A 26 -9.07 22.96 15.54
CA SER A 26 -8.05 22.31 16.38
C SER A 26 -8.06 22.91 17.78
N GLU A 27 -7.97 22.07 18.82
CA GLU A 27 -7.80 22.54 20.22
C GLU A 27 -6.46 23.25 20.43
N LYS A 28 -5.46 22.95 19.60
CA LYS A 28 -4.14 23.59 19.59
C LYS A 28 -4.07 24.55 18.40
N ALA A 29 -4.74 25.70 18.54
CA ALA A 29 -4.85 26.70 17.49
C ALA A 29 -3.52 27.44 17.22
N THR A 30 -2.69 26.88 16.35
CA THR A 30 -2.21 27.63 15.19
C THR A 30 -2.98 27.04 14.02
N GLY A 31 -3.80 27.83 13.34
CA GLY A 31 -4.64 27.33 12.23
C GLY A 31 -3.82 26.51 11.23
N PRO A 32 -4.46 25.62 10.45
CA PRO A 32 -3.79 24.73 9.53
C PRO A 32 -2.80 25.49 8.63
N THR A 33 -1.48 25.36 8.88
CA THR A 33 -0.41 26.09 8.17
C THR A 33 0.05 25.38 6.90
N TRP A 34 -0.65 24.34 6.45
CA TRP A 34 -0.25 23.67 5.22
C TRP A 34 -0.72 24.50 4.02
N GLN A 35 0.23 25.01 3.24
CA GLN A 35 -0.08 25.48 1.89
C GLN A 35 -0.63 24.28 1.14
N THR A 36 -1.81 24.39 0.52
CA THR A 36 -2.35 23.30 -0.29
C THR A 36 -1.38 23.11 -1.46
N PRO A 37 -0.64 21.99 -1.58
CA PRO A 37 -0.01 21.68 -2.85
C PRO A 37 -1.14 21.66 -3.86
N CYS A 38 -0.93 22.32 -5.00
CA CYS A 38 -1.91 22.30 -6.06
C CYS A 38 -1.94 20.88 -6.64
N THR A 39 -2.75 20.01 -6.04
CA THR A 39 -3.02 18.69 -6.61
C THR A 39 -3.93 18.89 -7.81
N SER A 40 -3.57 18.28 -8.92
CA SER A 40 -4.38 18.33 -10.13
C SER A 40 -5.66 17.49 -9.95
N PRO A 41 -6.72 17.79 -10.70
CA PRO A 41 -7.90 16.92 -10.76
C PRO A 41 -7.55 15.49 -11.17
N ALA A 42 -6.52 15.29 -12.02
CA ALA A 42 -6.08 13.98 -12.45
C ALA A 42 -5.48 13.16 -11.29
N ALA A 43 -4.63 13.78 -10.46
CA ALA A 43 -4.11 13.15 -9.25
C ALA A 43 -5.23 12.81 -8.25
N GLY A 44 -6.21 13.70 -8.10
CA GLY A 44 -7.41 13.46 -7.29
C GLY A 44 -8.23 12.26 -7.78
N VAL A 45 -8.43 12.12 -9.08
CA VAL A 45 -9.16 10.97 -9.67
C VAL A 45 -8.39 9.66 -9.49
N LYS A 46 -7.07 9.65 -9.70
CA LYS A 46 -6.23 8.47 -9.45
C LYS A 46 -6.30 8.07 -7.97
N GLY A 47 -6.14 9.02 -7.05
CA GLY A 47 -6.22 8.77 -5.61
C GLY A 47 -7.59 8.23 -5.18
N ALA A 48 -8.68 8.75 -5.74
CA ALA A 48 -10.03 8.22 -5.48
C ALA A 48 -10.20 6.78 -6.00
N LYS A 49 -9.55 6.40 -7.12
CA LYS A 49 -9.57 5.02 -7.61
C LYS A 49 -8.89 4.08 -6.61
N VAL A 50 -7.69 4.41 -6.13
CA VAL A 50 -6.94 3.62 -5.14
C VAL A 50 -7.72 3.52 -3.83
N TYR A 51 -8.29 4.63 -3.35
CA TYR A 51 -9.12 4.61 -2.14
C TYR A 51 -10.31 3.63 -2.24
N ARG A 52 -10.94 3.54 -3.42
CA ARG A 52 -12.02 2.58 -3.66
C ARG A 52 -11.54 1.13 -3.70
N THR A 53 -10.38 0.84 -4.30
CA THR A 53 -9.85 -0.53 -4.35
C THR A 53 -9.46 -1.05 -2.96
N LEU A 54 -9.08 -0.15 -2.04
CA LEU A 54 -8.77 -0.47 -0.65
C LEU A 54 -10.01 -0.68 0.25
N ALA A 55 -11.23 -0.66 -0.29
CA ALA A 55 -12.45 -0.91 0.49
C ALA A 55 -12.40 -2.15 1.40
N PRO A 56 -11.90 -3.32 0.93
CA PRO A 56 -11.78 -4.50 1.79
C PRO A 56 -10.83 -4.30 2.98
N VAL A 57 -9.78 -3.50 2.81
CA VAL A 57 -8.81 -3.19 3.87
C VAL A 57 -9.44 -2.30 4.93
N PHE A 58 -10.15 -1.25 4.52
CA PHE A 58 -10.90 -0.40 5.47
C PHE A 58 -11.93 -1.21 6.26
N ARG A 59 -12.66 -2.12 5.60
CA ARG A 59 -13.61 -3.01 6.28
C ARG A 59 -12.93 -3.98 7.25
N ALA A 60 -11.75 -4.50 6.90
CA ALA A 60 -10.94 -5.30 7.82
C ALA A 60 -10.46 -4.49 9.03
N LEU A 61 -10.19 -3.19 8.86
CA LEU A 61 -9.93 -2.24 9.95
C LEU A 61 -11.19 -1.83 10.73
N GLY A 62 -12.36 -2.35 10.36
CA GLY A 62 -13.63 -2.14 11.06
C GLY A 62 -14.40 -0.90 10.63
N TYR A 63 -13.97 -0.22 9.57
CA TYR A 63 -14.72 0.90 8.99
C TYR A 63 -15.96 0.38 8.27
N ASP A 64 -17.09 1.05 8.47
CA ASP A 64 -18.25 0.92 7.58
C ASP A 64 -18.21 1.95 6.44
N ASP A 65 -19.18 1.89 5.54
CA ASP A 65 -19.24 2.81 4.40
C ASP A 65 -19.42 4.29 4.81
N GLY A 66 -19.99 4.57 5.99
CA GLY A 66 -20.10 5.91 6.54
C GLY A 66 -18.77 6.44 7.08
N ASP A 67 -18.06 5.62 7.86
CA ASP A 67 -16.69 5.91 8.31
C ASP A 67 -15.77 6.15 7.11
N ARG A 68 -15.92 5.36 6.05
CA ARG A 68 -15.17 5.51 4.80
C ARG A 68 -15.50 6.82 4.09
N ALA A 69 -16.78 7.16 3.94
CA ALA A 69 -17.19 8.43 3.35
C ALA A 69 -16.56 9.61 4.11
N LEU A 70 -16.57 9.54 5.45
CA LEU A 70 -16.00 10.54 6.34
C LEU A 70 -14.49 10.75 6.15
N VAL A 71 -13.70 9.68 6.03
CA VAL A 71 -12.23 9.78 5.85
C VAL A 71 -11.80 9.92 4.39
N SER A 72 -12.71 9.78 3.44
CA SER A 72 -12.39 9.84 2.01
C SER A 72 -11.67 11.12 1.57
N PRO A 73 -11.98 12.34 2.08
CA PRO A 73 -11.24 13.55 1.70
C PRO A 73 -9.78 13.52 2.17
N LEU A 74 -9.52 12.98 3.36
CA LEU A 74 -8.16 12.80 3.89
C LEU A 74 -7.36 11.88 2.95
N PHE A 75 -7.84 10.67 2.70
CA PHE A 75 -7.11 9.71 1.87
C PHE A 75 -7.01 10.16 0.41
N GLY A 76 -8.05 10.80 -0.13
CA GLY A 76 -8.02 11.38 -1.46
C GLY A 76 -6.91 12.42 -1.61
N HIS A 77 -6.74 13.30 -0.61
CA HIS A 77 -5.64 14.27 -0.58
C HIS A 77 -4.26 13.60 -0.47
N LEU A 78 -4.10 12.65 0.45
CA LEU A 78 -2.83 11.93 0.66
C LEU A 78 -2.36 11.24 -0.63
N TRP A 79 -3.25 10.51 -1.28
CA TRP A 79 -2.96 9.85 -2.56
C TRP A 79 -2.66 10.84 -3.68
N ALA A 80 -3.42 11.94 -3.76
CA ALA A 80 -3.19 12.94 -4.80
C ALA A 80 -1.78 13.57 -4.69
N VAL A 81 -1.31 13.84 -3.47
CA VAL A 81 0.06 14.36 -3.26
C VAL A 81 1.12 13.34 -3.69
N VAL A 82 0.93 12.06 -3.39
CA VAL A 82 1.85 10.99 -3.83
C VAL A 82 1.89 10.89 -5.35
N TYR A 83 0.74 10.98 -6.04
CA TYR A 83 0.73 10.94 -7.50
C TYR A 83 1.38 12.17 -8.16
N GLU A 84 1.24 13.36 -7.57
CA GLU A 84 1.97 14.53 -8.06
C GLU A 84 3.49 14.38 -7.87
N ALA A 85 3.91 13.78 -6.75
CA ALA A 85 5.31 13.45 -6.51
C ALA A 85 5.83 12.45 -7.54
N ASP A 86 5.13 11.32 -7.69
CA ASP A 86 5.42 10.26 -8.65
C ASP A 86 5.62 10.82 -10.06
N TRP A 87 4.67 11.61 -10.57
CA TRP A 87 4.79 12.26 -11.88
C TRP A 87 5.98 13.23 -12.00
N ALA A 88 6.33 13.94 -10.93
CA ALA A 88 7.49 14.81 -10.93
C ALA A 88 8.79 14.00 -11.00
N TYR A 89 8.85 12.85 -10.32
CA TYR A 89 9.99 11.92 -10.42
C TYR A 89 10.05 11.26 -11.80
N GLU A 90 8.94 10.77 -12.34
CA GLU A 90 8.90 10.23 -13.71
C GLU A 90 9.33 11.29 -14.75
N ALA A 91 8.89 12.54 -14.59
CA ALA A 91 9.32 13.63 -15.47
C ALA A 91 10.83 13.90 -15.37
N HIS A 92 11.38 13.88 -14.15
CA HIS A 92 12.83 13.98 -13.92
C HIS A 92 13.58 12.83 -14.62
N GLN A 93 13.13 11.59 -14.43
CA GLN A 93 13.71 10.39 -15.05
C GLN A 93 13.67 10.47 -16.59
N ARG A 94 12.52 10.84 -17.18
CA ARG A 94 12.37 11.01 -18.64
C ARG A 94 13.27 12.11 -19.20
N SER A 95 13.59 13.13 -18.40
CA SER A 95 14.53 14.19 -18.79
C SER A 95 16.02 13.80 -18.67
N GLY A 96 16.31 12.56 -18.29
CA GLY A 96 17.68 12.05 -18.10
C GLY A 96 18.27 12.35 -16.72
N GLY A 97 17.43 12.71 -15.75
CA GLY A 97 17.84 12.93 -14.37
C GLY A 97 18.17 11.61 -13.67
N THR A 98 19.37 11.51 -13.09
CA THR A 98 19.90 10.29 -12.46
C THR A 98 20.28 10.50 -10.98
N GLY A 99 19.95 11.67 -10.41
CA GLY A 99 20.40 12.12 -9.10
C GLY A 99 19.24 12.48 -8.16
N ALA A 100 19.44 13.51 -7.33
CA ALA A 100 18.41 14.02 -6.44
C ALA A 100 17.18 14.45 -7.25
N GLY A 101 16.01 13.92 -6.87
CA GLY A 101 14.75 14.12 -7.57
C GLY A 101 14.21 15.55 -7.47
N PRO A 102 12.93 15.77 -7.81
CA PRO A 102 12.29 17.10 -7.86
C PRO A 102 12.18 17.84 -6.51
N GLY A 103 12.75 17.32 -5.42
CA GLY A 103 12.85 17.96 -4.11
C GLY A 103 11.91 17.40 -3.04
N SER A 104 12.05 17.91 -1.81
CA SER A 104 11.38 17.44 -0.58
C SER A 104 10.03 18.10 -0.29
N TRP A 105 9.41 18.75 -1.28
CA TRP A 105 8.14 19.48 -1.05
C TRP A 105 6.98 18.56 -0.64
N TRP A 106 6.88 17.37 -1.25
CA TRP A 106 5.79 16.44 -0.99
C TRP A 106 5.90 15.75 0.38
N PRO A 107 7.06 15.23 0.85
CA PRO A 107 7.12 14.60 2.15
C PRO A 107 7.02 15.65 3.27
N GLU A 108 7.58 16.86 3.07
CA GLU A 108 7.37 17.99 4.00
C GLU A 108 5.89 18.36 4.12
N HIS A 109 5.17 18.41 3.00
CA HIS A 109 3.73 18.64 3.00
C HIS A 109 2.97 17.56 3.76
N LEU A 110 3.23 16.27 3.46
CA LEU A 110 2.54 15.16 4.13
C LEU A 110 2.81 15.16 5.64
N ARG A 111 4.06 15.43 6.07
CA ARG A 111 4.41 15.56 7.49
C ARG A 111 3.69 16.73 8.16
N ALA A 112 3.69 17.91 7.54
CA ALA A 112 2.99 19.07 8.08
C ALA A 112 1.48 18.83 8.18
N TYR A 113 0.89 18.26 7.13
CA TYR A 113 -0.53 17.94 7.07
C TYR A 113 -0.93 16.88 8.10
N LEU A 114 -0.26 15.72 8.14
CA LEU A 114 -0.57 14.67 9.12
C LEU A 114 -0.25 15.09 10.56
N GLY A 115 0.81 15.86 10.77
CA GLY A 115 1.17 16.39 12.08
C GLY A 115 0.11 17.32 12.65
N SER A 116 -0.49 18.16 11.81
CA SER A 116 -1.58 19.05 12.20
C SER A 116 -2.89 18.32 12.56
N LEU A 117 -3.07 17.11 12.04
CA LEU A 117 -4.18 16.21 12.36
C LEU A 117 -3.87 15.30 13.55
N GLU A 118 -2.67 15.43 14.16
CA GLU A 118 -2.16 14.52 15.19
C GLU A 118 -2.09 13.05 14.73
N LEU A 119 -1.90 12.83 13.42
CA LEU A 119 -1.78 11.52 12.78
C LEU A 119 -0.35 11.14 12.41
N LEU A 120 0.61 12.07 12.56
CA LEU A 120 2.02 11.79 12.33
C LEU A 120 2.66 11.16 13.58
N ASP A 121 2.84 9.84 13.56
CA ASP A 121 3.62 9.10 14.54
C ASP A 121 4.87 8.48 13.92
N ALA A 122 5.70 7.81 14.75
CA ALA A 122 6.94 7.19 14.28
C ALA A 122 6.73 6.09 13.23
N THR A 123 5.56 5.44 13.20
CA THR A 123 5.25 4.41 12.19
C THR A 123 4.95 5.07 10.85
N VAL A 124 4.09 6.09 10.84
CA VAL A 124 3.77 6.88 9.65
C VAL A 124 5.03 7.55 9.10
N GLU A 125 5.84 8.18 9.96
CA GLU A 125 7.10 8.84 9.58
C GLU A 125 8.07 7.86 8.90
N ARG A 126 8.24 6.67 9.47
CA ARG A 126 9.10 5.64 8.88
C ARG A 126 8.64 5.22 7.48
N HIS A 127 7.33 5.13 7.25
CA HIS A 127 6.81 4.77 5.93
C HIS A 127 6.92 5.92 4.93
N LEU A 128 6.73 7.18 5.35
CA LEU A 128 6.98 8.34 4.49
C LEU A 128 8.46 8.44 4.09
N ALA A 129 9.38 8.21 5.04
CA ALA A 129 10.81 8.15 4.76
C ALA A 129 11.15 6.99 3.81
N GLY A 130 10.48 5.84 3.94
CA GLY A 130 10.62 4.71 3.02
C GLY A 130 10.14 5.02 1.60
N LEU A 131 9.07 5.81 1.44
CA LEU A 131 8.59 6.25 0.13
C LEU A 131 9.55 7.25 -0.52
N GLU A 132 10.10 8.17 0.27
CA GLU A 132 11.14 9.11 -0.20
C GLU A 132 12.37 8.35 -0.68
N GLU A 133 12.83 7.38 0.12
CA GLU A 133 13.92 6.50 -0.24
C GLU A 133 13.62 5.65 -1.49
N TYR A 134 12.38 5.17 -1.65
CA TYR A 134 11.94 4.43 -2.83
C TYR A 134 12.10 5.26 -4.10
N PHE A 135 11.57 6.48 -4.15
CA PHE A 135 11.65 7.33 -5.35
C PHE A 135 13.09 7.67 -5.74
N GLU A 136 13.97 7.90 -4.76
CA GLU A 136 15.39 8.10 -5.01
C GLU A 136 16.08 6.83 -5.51
N LEU A 137 15.76 5.68 -4.91
CA LEU A 137 16.30 4.39 -5.33
C LEU A 137 15.85 4.03 -6.75
N GLU A 138 14.57 4.14 -7.05
CA GLU A 138 13.99 3.88 -8.36
C GLU A 138 14.67 4.72 -9.45
N THR A 139 14.83 6.03 -9.20
CA THR A 139 15.52 6.95 -10.13
C THR A 139 16.96 6.52 -10.38
N ARG A 140 17.70 6.11 -9.34
CA ARG A 140 19.07 5.60 -9.49
C ARG A 140 19.13 4.27 -10.24
N LEU A 141 18.20 3.37 -9.96
CA LEU A 141 18.11 2.05 -10.61
C LEU A 141 17.82 2.18 -12.10
N LEU A 142 16.96 3.12 -12.50
CA LEU A 142 16.70 3.43 -13.90
C LEU A 142 17.92 4.06 -14.59
N GLY A 143 18.62 4.98 -13.91
CA GLY A 143 19.81 5.64 -14.44
C GLY A 143 21.06 4.76 -14.54
N SER A 144 21.14 3.70 -13.71
CA SER A 144 22.31 2.84 -13.57
C SER A 144 21.95 1.34 -13.65
N ALA A 145 21.16 0.96 -14.66
CA ALA A 145 20.63 -0.40 -14.79
C ALA A 145 21.70 -1.52 -14.82
N ASP A 146 22.96 -1.18 -15.12
CA ASP A 146 24.07 -2.15 -15.18
C ASP A 146 24.87 -2.29 -13.88
N SER A 147 24.64 -1.43 -12.87
CA SER A 147 25.51 -1.36 -11.69
C SER A 147 24.84 -1.66 -10.36
N PHE A 148 23.52 -1.87 -10.33
CA PHE A 148 22.84 -2.25 -9.09
C PHE A 148 23.05 -3.73 -8.75
N ASP A 149 22.92 -4.06 -7.47
CA ASP A 149 23.07 -5.41 -6.95
C ASP A 149 21.75 -6.01 -6.45
N GLU A 150 21.80 -7.24 -5.91
CA GLU A 150 20.62 -7.93 -5.40
C GLU A 150 20.01 -7.26 -4.16
N ALA A 151 20.83 -6.60 -3.35
CA ALA A 151 20.36 -5.91 -2.16
C ALA A 151 19.58 -4.65 -2.55
N ASP A 152 20.03 -3.92 -3.58
CA ASP A 152 19.29 -2.78 -4.14
C ASP A 152 17.92 -3.20 -4.69
N LEU A 153 17.86 -4.31 -5.44
CA LEU A 153 16.60 -4.84 -5.96
C LEU A 153 15.64 -5.24 -4.84
N ALA A 154 16.12 -6.04 -3.87
CA ALA A 154 15.31 -6.49 -2.75
C ALA A 154 14.80 -5.31 -1.91
N ARG A 155 15.63 -4.27 -1.77
CA ARG A 155 15.26 -3.02 -1.09
C ARG A 155 14.17 -2.27 -1.85
N ALA A 156 14.28 -2.12 -3.17
CA ALA A 156 13.24 -1.49 -3.99
C ALA A 156 11.88 -2.20 -3.88
N ILE A 157 11.88 -3.53 -3.99
CA ILE A 157 10.67 -4.37 -3.82
C ILE A 157 10.02 -4.15 -2.45
N ARG A 158 10.82 -4.04 -1.39
CA ARG A 158 10.32 -3.85 -0.03
C ARG A 158 9.79 -2.45 0.23
N LEU A 159 10.30 -1.44 -0.48
CA LEU A 159 9.92 -0.05 -0.29
C LEU A 159 8.78 0.39 -1.21
N ARG A 160 8.49 -0.32 -2.29
CA ARG A 160 7.48 0.08 -3.30
C ARG A 160 6.12 0.40 -2.69
N CYS A 161 5.59 -0.47 -1.83
CA CYS A 161 4.32 -0.23 -1.11
C CYS A 161 4.40 0.75 0.08
N SER A 162 5.44 1.59 0.19
CA SER A 162 5.61 2.47 1.36
C SER A 162 4.51 3.53 1.47
N ASP A 163 3.96 3.99 0.35
CA ASP A 163 2.79 4.87 0.29
C ASP A 163 1.56 4.22 0.93
N ILE A 164 1.19 3.00 0.49
CA ILE A 164 0.05 2.28 1.02
C ILE A 164 0.29 1.96 2.49
N ARG A 165 1.50 1.54 2.89
CA ARG A 165 1.84 1.28 4.29
C ARG A 165 1.70 2.53 5.17
N ALA A 166 2.14 3.70 4.69
CA ALA A 166 1.95 4.96 5.41
C ALA A 166 0.47 5.24 5.61
N PHE A 167 -0.35 5.05 4.58
CA PHE A 167 -1.77 5.38 4.65
C PHE A 167 -2.58 4.32 5.43
N LEU A 168 -2.18 3.05 5.42
CA LEU A 168 -2.73 2.05 6.31
C LEU A 168 -2.37 2.32 7.77
N ALA A 169 -1.17 2.81 8.06
CA ALA A 169 -0.82 3.25 9.41
C ALA A 169 -1.69 4.44 9.86
N VAL A 170 -1.96 5.40 8.97
CA VAL A 170 -2.91 6.50 9.23
C VAL A 170 -4.33 5.98 9.47
N ALA A 171 -4.81 5.06 8.62
CA ALA A 171 -6.12 4.42 8.79
C ALA A 171 -6.22 3.66 10.11
N ALA A 172 -5.18 2.93 10.50
CA ALA A 172 -5.12 2.23 11.77
C ALA A 172 -5.12 3.21 12.96
N ALA A 173 -4.37 4.31 12.88
CA ALA A 173 -4.30 5.32 13.93
C ALA A 173 -5.68 5.94 14.22
N LEU A 174 -6.46 6.24 13.17
CA LEU A 174 -7.82 6.78 13.29
C LEU A 174 -8.79 5.86 14.05
N THR A 175 -8.56 4.54 14.04
CA THR A 175 -9.43 3.60 14.78
C THR A 175 -9.21 3.64 16.29
N GLY A 176 -8.02 4.07 16.75
CA GLY A 176 -7.59 3.95 18.15
C GLY A 176 -7.42 2.51 18.65
N ARG A 177 -7.47 1.49 17.77
CA ARG A 177 -7.43 0.07 18.17
C ARG A 177 -6.02 -0.53 18.00
N PRO A 178 -5.45 -1.21 19.02
CA PRO A 178 -4.12 -1.82 18.91
C PRO A 178 -3.99 -2.83 17.76
N TRP A 179 -5.00 -3.70 17.58
CA TRP A 179 -4.97 -4.72 16.52
C TRP A 179 -4.98 -4.14 15.10
N ALA A 180 -5.44 -2.90 14.90
CA ALA A 180 -5.41 -2.25 13.60
C ALA A 180 -3.96 -1.93 13.17
N ARG A 181 -3.10 -1.57 14.14
CA ARG A 181 -1.67 -1.35 13.90
C ARG A 181 -0.93 -2.65 13.63
N GLU A 182 -1.25 -3.70 14.38
CA GLU A 182 -0.74 -5.06 14.14
C GLU A 182 -1.13 -5.58 12.75
N LEU A 183 -2.39 -5.37 12.32
CA LEU A 183 -2.83 -5.70 10.97
C LEU A 183 -2.02 -4.93 9.92
N SER A 184 -1.84 -3.62 10.08
CA SER A 184 -1.03 -2.81 9.16
C SER A 184 0.42 -3.31 9.05
N ALA A 185 1.02 -3.76 10.16
CA ALA A 185 2.36 -4.34 10.15
C ALA A 185 2.39 -5.71 9.44
N LEU A 186 1.38 -6.55 9.69
CA LEU A 186 1.25 -7.87 9.07
C LEU A 186 1.11 -7.80 7.55
N LEU A 187 0.43 -6.78 7.03
CA LEU A 187 0.25 -6.60 5.60
C LEU A 187 1.54 -6.25 4.87
N GLY A 188 2.56 -5.74 5.55
CA GLY A 188 3.78 -5.23 4.91
C GLY A 188 4.39 -6.18 3.87
N PRO A 189 4.90 -7.36 4.27
CA PRO A 189 5.53 -8.30 3.34
C PRO A 189 4.57 -8.79 2.25
N MET A 190 3.29 -8.98 2.59
CA MET A 190 2.25 -9.37 1.63
C MET A 190 2.03 -8.31 0.55
N MET A 191 2.06 -7.03 0.90
CA MET A 191 1.91 -5.95 -0.07
C MET A 191 3.09 -5.88 -1.04
N SER A 192 4.32 -6.06 -0.54
CA SER A 192 5.50 -6.18 -1.41
C SER A 192 5.41 -7.38 -2.36
N PHE A 193 4.83 -8.49 -1.90
CA PHE A 193 4.58 -9.65 -2.76
C PHE A 193 3.53 -9.34 -3.84
N ILE A 194 2.43 -8.69 -3.47
CA ILE A 194 1.37 -8.28 -4.41
C ILE A 194 1.90 -7.30 -5.45
N ASP A 195 2.67 -6.29 -5.05
CA ASP A 195 3.31 -5.35 -5.99
C ASP A 195 4.20 -6.08 -6.99
N LEU A 196 4.93 -7.11 -6.54
CA LEU A 196 5.77 -7.91 -7.42
C LEU A 196 4.93 -8.77 -8.38
N GLU A 197 3.80 -9.33 -7.93
CA GLU A 197 2.85 -9.99 -8.84
C GLU A 197 2.28 -9.01 -9.88
N ASP A 198 1.93 -7.79 -9.46
CA ASP A 198 1.38 -6.77 -10.35
C ASP A 198 2.41 -6.36 -11.41
N ASP A 199 3.69 -6.22 -11.05
CA ASP A 199 4.79 -6.01 -12.01
C ASP A 199 4.89 -7.16 -13.02
N LEU A 200 4.72 -8.40 -12.59
CA LEU A 200 4.76 -9.55 -13.49
C LEU A 200 3.54 -9.59 -14.43
N ARG A 201 2.38 -9.09 -13.99
CA ARG A 201 1.19 -8.98 -14.84
C ARG A 201 1.29 -7.83 -15.86
N SER A 202 2.05 -6.80 -15.56
CA SER A 202 2.10 -5.54 -16.32
C SER A 202 3.36 -5.35 -17.16
N VAL A 203 4.27 -6.34 -17.21
CA VAL A 203 5.57 -6.26 -17.92
C VAL A 203 5.46 -5.65 -19.33
N GLU A 204 4.52 -6.15 -20.15
CA GLU A 204 4.36 -5.69 -21.53
C GLU A 204 3.86 -4.24 -21.60
N GLN A 205 2.91 -3.88 -20.73
CA GLN A 205 2.36 -2.54 -20.65
C GLN A 205 3.42 -1.54 -20.19
N ASP A 206 4.14 -1.86 -19.10
CA ASP A 206 5.16 -0.98 -18.54
C ASP A 206 6.33 -0.78 -19.52
N ALA A 207 6.71 -1.83 -20.25
CA ALA A 207 7.71 -1.73 -21.30
C ALA A 207 7.26 -0.81 -22.45
N ALA A 208 5.98 -0.86 -22.84
CA ALA A 208 5.44 0.00 -23.88
C ALA A 208 5.33 1.48 -23.44
N GLU A 209 5.05 1.72 -22.16
CA GLU A 209 4.92 3.06 -21.56
C GLU A 209 6.29 3.64 -21.13
N GLY A 210 7.34 2.83 -21.10
CA GLY A 210 8.66 3.21 -20.59
C GLY A 210 8.68 3.41 -19.07
N SER A 211 7.73 2.78 -18.37
CA SER A 211 7.55 2.84 -16.92
C SER A 211 8.52 1.90 -16.19
N PHE A 212 8.71 2.14 -14.89
CA PHE A 212 9.49 1.25 -14.05
C PHE A 212 8.79 -0.09 -13.88
N ASN A 213 9.52 -1.18 -14.08
CA ASN A 213 9.05 -2.54 -13.81
C ASN A 213 10.21 -3.36 -13.21
N THR A 214 9.99 -3.98 -12.05
CA THR A 214 11.03 -4.69 -11.31
C THR A 214 11.58 -5.87 -12.12
N TYR A 215 10.71 -6.64 -12.78
CA TYR A 215 11.14 -7.76 -13.62
C TYR A 215 11.92 -7.27 -14.84
N GLY A 216 11.41 -6.27 -15.57
CA GLY A 216 12.11 -5.67 -16.70
C GLY A 216 13.51 -5.16 -16.33
N LEU A 217 13.62 -4.48 -15.18
CA LEU A 217 14.91 -4.05 -14.64
C LEU A 217 15.85 -5.22 -14.35
N ALA A 218 15.36 -6.25 -13.66
CA ALA A 218 16.16 -7.44 -13.31
C ALA A 218 16.61 -8.22 -14.55
N VAL A 219 15.78 -8.34 -15.58
CA VAL A 219 16.11 -8.99 -16.86
C VAL A 219 17.24 -8.25 -17.56
N ARG A 220 17.21 -6.91 -17.60
CA ARG A 220 18.30 -6.13 -18.20
C ARG A 220 19.64 -6.40 -17.52
N ARG A 221 19.64 -6.56 -16.19
CA ARG A 221 20.85 -6.77 -15.38
C ARG A 221 21.40 -8.19 -15.41
N TRP A 222 20.53 -9.20 -15.31
CA TRP A 222 20.95 -10.59 -15.08
C TRP A 222 20.43 -11.59 -16.12
N GLY A 223 19.69 -11.13 -17.14
CA GLY A 223 18.95 -12.00 -18.05
C GLY A 223 17.73 -12.65 -17.38
N GLU A 224 16.88 -13.28 -18.17
CA GLU A 224 15.60 -13.84 -17.71
C GLU A 224 15.76 -14.89 -16.60
N ALA A 225 16.63 -15.88 -16.80
CA ALA A 225 16.85 -16.92 -15.79
C ALA A 225 17.40 -16.35 -14.47
N GLY A 226 18.29 -15.36 -14.56
CA GLY A 226 18.85 -14.69 -13.39
C GLY A 226 17.83 -13.82 -12.66
N ALA A 227 16.94 -13.16 -13.40
CA ALA A 227 15.83 -12.39 -12.85
C ALA A 227 14.82 -13.29 -12.14
N ARG A 228 14.33 -14.34 -12.80
CA ARG A 228 13.36 -15.31 -12.23
C ARG A 228 13.87 -15.88 -10.91
N HIS A 229 15.10 -16.37 -10.86
CA HIS A 229 15.69 -16.92 -9.65
C HIS A 229 15.70 -15.93 -8.47
N ARG A 230 16.03 -14.67 -8.72
CA ARG A 230 16.09 -13.62 -7.68
C ARG A 230 14.70 -13.19 -7.21
N LEU A 231 13.76 -13.06 -8.14
CA LEU A 231 12.38 -12.72 -7.82
C LEU A 231 11.71 -13.86 -7.05
N ASP A 232 11.87 -15.11 -7.47
CA ASP A 232 11.37 -16.28 -6.73
C ASP A 232 11.93 -16.31 -5.30
N ARG A 233 13.25 -16.14 -5.14
CA ARG A 233 13.88 -16.07 -3.81
C ARG A 233 13.29 -14.94 -2.96
N THR A 234 13.10 -13.75 -3.55
CA THR A 234 12.51 -12.60 -2.83
C THR A 234 11.04 -12.87 -2.47
N GLY A 235 10.28 -13.50 -3.37
CA GLY A 235 8.91 -13.92 -3.12
C GLY A 235 8.81 -14.91 -1.97
N ASP A 236 9.67 -15.94 -1.95
CA ASP A 236 9.75 -16.91 -0.87
C ASP A 236 10.08 -16.25 0.48
N GLU A 237 11.01 -15.30 0.51
CA GLU A 237 11.34 -14.52 1.71
C GLU A 237 10.12 -13.74 2.22
N LEU A 238 9.39 -13.04 1.34
CA LEU A 238 8.20 -12.26 1.69
C LEU A 238 7.04 -13.14 2.19
N LEU A 239 6.84 -14.30 1.57
CA LEU A 239 5.85 -15.29 2.02
C LEU A 239 6.24 -15.90 3.37
N GLY A 240 7.53 -16.17 3.57
CA GLY A 240 8.08 -16.63 4.85
C GLY A 240 7.86 -15.62 5.98
N GLU A 241 8.16 -14.34 5.72
CA GLU A 241 7.90 -13.24 6.66
C GLU A 241 6.40 -13.10 6.96
N THR A 242 5.54 -13.20 5.95
CA THR A 242 4.08 -13.20 6.12
C THR A 242 3.63 -14.36 7.02
N ALA A 243 4.15 -15.57 6.78
CA ALA A 243 3.83 -16.75 7.57
C ALA A 243 4.31 -16.65 9.02
N GLN A 244 5.47 -16.02 9.25
CA GLN A 244 6.00 -15.74 10.57
C GLN A 244 5.13 -14.70 11.30
N ALA A 245 4.80 -13.59 10.62
CA ALA A 245 3.94 -12.54 11.18
C ALA A 245 2.56 -13.10 11.55
N LEU A 246 1.94 -13.91 10.68
CA LEU A 246 0.69 -14.60 10.98
C LEU A 246 0.78 -15.51 12.20
N SER A 247 1.91 -16.19 12.41
CA SER A 247 2.09 -17.07 13.57
C SER A 247 2.21 -16.32 14.89
N ALA A 248 2.67 -15.08 14.85
CA ALA A 248 2.85 -14.22 16.02
C ALA A 248 1.67 -13.27 16.27
N ALA A 249 0.74 -13.16 15.32
CA ALA A 249 -0.35 -12.20 15.37
C ALA A 249 -1.38 -12.55 16.45
N PRO A 250 -1.93 -11.54 17.16
CA PRO A 250 -2.96 -11.77 18.15
C PRO A 250 -4.30 -12.14 17.47
N PRO A 251 -5.23 -12.80 18.19
CA PRO A 251 -6.49 -13.32 17.65
C PRO A 251 -7.31 -12.28 16.87
N ASP A 252 -7.42 -11.06 17.39
CA ASP A 252 -8.19 -10.00 16.73
C ASP A 252 -7.56 -9.57 15.40
N THR A 253 -6.23 -9.59 15.30
CA THR A 253 -5.51 -9.33 14.04
C THR A 253 -5.74 -10.45 13.04
N LEU A 254 -5.73 -11.71 13.49
CA LEU A 254 -6.04 -12.86 12.63
C LEU A 254 -7.48 -12.82 12.11
N ARG A 255 -8.45 -12.39 12.95
CA ARG A 255 -9.84 -12.19 12.52
C ARG A 255 -9.96 -11.07 11.48
N ALA A 256 -9.28 -9.95 11.70
CA ALA A 256 -9.24 -8.85 10.74
C ALA A 256 -8.62 -9.30 9.39
N MET A 257 -7.55 -10.09 9.46
CA MET A 257 -6.92 -10.70 8.28
C MET A 257 -7.87 -11.64 7.54
N TRP A 258 -8.66 -12.44 8.26
CA TRP A 258 -9.68 -13.30 7.66
C TRP A 258 -10.74 -12.50 6.89
N VAL A 259 -11.20 -11.39 7.47
CA VAL A 259 -12.13 -10.47 6.78
C VAL A 259 -11.49 -9.92 5.51
N LEU A 260 -10.24 -9.46 5.58
CA LEU A 260 -9.54 -8.93 4.42
C LEU A 260 -9.44 -9.94 3.28
N LEU A 261 -9.00 -11.17 3.57
CA LEU A 261 -8.85 -12.22 2.55
C LEU A 261 -10.20 -12.71 1.99
N GLY A 262 -11.30 -12.50 2.73
CA GLY A 262 -12.64 -12.71 2.21
C GLY A 262 -13.08 -11.66 1.18
N ARG A 263 -12.32 -10.56 1.03
CA ARG A 263 -12.56 -9.46 0.08
C ARG A 263 -14.02 -8.95 0.08
N PRO A 264 -14.57 -8.56 1.25
CA PRO A 264 -15.98 -8.20 1.36
C PRO A 264 -16.33 -7.01 0.45
N SER A 265 -17.39 -7.19 -0.31
CA SER A 265 -17.98 -6.17 -1.18
C SER A 265 -18.85 -5.17 -0.41
N SER A 266 -19.33 -5.55 0.79
CA SER A 266 -20.23 -4.75 1.63
C SER A 266 -19.93 -4.90 3.12
N ASP A 267 -20.46 -3.99 3.95
CA ASP A 267 -20.31 -4.03 5.40
C ASP A 267 -21.05 -5.23 6.02
N ALA A 268 -22.17 -5.63 5.43
CA ALA A 268 -22.91 -6.81 5.86
C ALA A 268 -22.07 -8.09 5.70
N GLU A 269 -21.36 -8.19 4.57
CA GLU A 269 -20.44 -9.30 4.28
C GLU A 269 -19.22 -9.28 5.19
N ALA A 270 -18.62 -8.11 5.43
CA ALA A 270 -17.51 -7.97 6.37
C ALA A 270 -17.90 -8.42 7.79
N ARG A 271 -19.09 -8.01 8.27
CA ARG A 271 -19.63 -8.45 9.56
C ARG A 271 -19.94 -9.95 9.59
N LEU A 272 -20.39 -10.53 8.48
CA LEU A 272 -20.62 -11.96 8.38
C LEU A 272 -19.29 -12.71 8.50
N LEU A 273 -18.28 -12.34 7.72
CA LEU A 273 -16.94 -12.93 7.75
C LEU A 273 -16.32 -12.85 9.15
N ALA A 274 -16.46 -11.73 9.85
CA ALA A 274 -15.97 -11.56 11.21
C ALA A 274 -16.64 -12.52 12.20
N ARG A 275 -17.96 -12.75 12.06
CA ARG A 275 -18.73 -13.68 12.92
C ARG A 275 -18.47 -15.14 12.59
N THR A 276 -18.18 -15.46 11.33
CA THR A 276 -17.93 -16.83 10.86
C THR A 276 -16.44 -17.16 10.82
N ALA A 277 -15.57 -16.28 11.33
CA ALA A 277 -14.15 -16.58 11.48
C ALA A 277 -14.00 -17.85 12.36
N PRO A 278 -13.14 -18.81 11.96
CA PRO A 278 -12.91 -20.02 12.74
C PRO A 278 -12.64 -19.73 14.22
N GLY A 279 -13.16 -20.59 15.09
CA GLY A 279 -13.18 -20.38 16.54
C GLY A 279 -11.76 -20.38 17.16
N PRO A 280 -11.03 -21.50 17.14
CA PRO A 280 -9.69 -21.56 17.71
C PRO A 280 -8.65 -20.95 16.77
N ASP A 281 -7.74 -20.15 17.33
CA ASP A 281 -6.69 -19.43 16.59
C ASP A 281 -5.85 -20.34 15.70
N ARG A 282 -5.68 -21.61 16.10
CA ARG A 282 -4.95 -22.62 15.31
C ARG A 282 -5.66 -22.97 13.99
N GLU A 283 -6.99 -23.10 14.02
CA GLU A 283 -7.77 -23.38 12.80
C GLU A 283 -7.83 -22.15 11.91
N LEU A 284 -7.95 -20.97 12.50
CA LEU A 284 -7.90 -19.70 11.77
C LEU A 284 -6.53 -19.51 11.10
N LEU A 285 -5.43 -19.71 11.83
CA LEU A 285 -4.07 -19.65 11.28
C LEU A 285 -3.84 -20.69 10.18
N ALA A 286 -4.31 -21.93 10.37
CA ALA A 286 -4.21 -22.97 9.35
C ALA A 286 -4.99 -22.60 8.07
N GLY A 287 -6.21 -22.08 8.23
CA GLY A 287 -7.03 -21.62 7.11
C GLY A 287 -6.42 -20.42 6.38
N LEU A 288 -5.82 -19.47 7.11
CA LEU A 288 -5.10 -18.33 6.54
C LEU A 288 -3.86 -18.79 5.77
N ARG A 289 -3.06 -19.69 6.35
CA ARG A 289 -1.90 -20.29 5.67
C ARG A 289 -2.31 -21.03 4.40
N HIS A 290 -3.35 -21.85 4.46
CA HIS A 290 -3.87 -22.55 3.29
C HIS A 290 -4.29 -21.57 2.19
N LYS A 291 -5.05 -20.53 2.54
CA LYS A 291 -5.49 -19.50 1.57
C LYS A 291 -4.35 -18.69 0.95
N LEU A 292 -3.25 -18.50 1.67
CA LEU A 292 -2.15 -17.63 1.26
C LEU A 292 -0.98 -18.38 0.62
N LEU A 293 -0.75 -19.62 1.02
CA LEU A 293 0.52 -20.33 0.79
C LEU A 293 0.32 -21.70 0.11
N ASP A 294 -0.88 -22.29 0.14
CA ASP A 294 -1.08 -23.60 -0.46
C ASP A 294 -1.51 -23.46 -1.94
N GLY A 295 -0.81 -24.17 -2.84
CA GLY A 295 -1.18 -24.30 -4.25
C GLY A 295 -0.21 -23.69 -5.27
N THR A 296 0.85 -23.02 -4.83
CA THR A 296 1.88 -22.43 -5.71
C THR A 296 3.11 -23.35 -5.80
N PRO A 297 3.44 -23.96 -6.96
CA PRO A 297 4.65 -24.78 -7.14
C PRO A 297 5.94 -23.97 -6.96
N GLY A 298 5.83 -22.65 -7.11
CA GLY A 298 6.77 -21.58 -6.76
C GLY A 298 5.98 -20.27 -6.71
N PRO A 299 6.46 -19.22 -6.01
CA PRO A 299 5.69 -17.99 -5.75
C PRO A 299 5.18 -17.33 -7.04
N PHE A 300 5.94 -17.43 -8.14
CA PHE A 300 5.60 -16.81 -9.41
C PHE A 300 5.53 -17.78 -10.60
N GLU A 301 5.54 -19.09 -10.34
CA GLU A 301 5.46 -20.14 -11.36
C GLU A 301 4.32 -19.94 -12.38
N PRO A 302 3.09 -19.52 -12.00
CA PRO A 302 2.04 -19.24 -12.97
C PRO A 302 2.43 -18.17 -14.00
N TYR A 303 3.17 -17.13 -13.59
CA TYR A 303 3.62 -16.04 -14.48
C TYR A 303 4.75 -16.49 -15.40
N TRP A 304 5.68 -17.31 -14.88
CA TRP A 304 6.76 -17.87 -15.69
C TRP A 304 6.21 -18.71 -16.85
N ARG A 305 5.17 -19.51 -16.59
CA ARG A 305 4.49 -20.30 -17.64
C ARG A 305 3.82 -19.43 -18.70
N LEU A 306 3.26 -18.28 -18.31
CA LEU A 306 2.69 -17.33 -19.26
C LEU A 306 3.77 -16.76 -20.18
N PHE A 307 4.92 -16.36 -19.64
CA PHE A 307 6.05 -15.85 -20.44
C PHE A 307 6.66 -16.92 -21.35
N ASP A 308 6.66 -18.19 -20.94
CA ASP A 308 7.22 -19.29 -21.72
C ASP A 308 6.30 -19.79 -22.84
N THR A 309 5.03 -19.35 -22.88
CA THR A 309 4.05 -19.79 -23.88
C THR A 309 4.05 -18.86 -25.11
N PRO A 310 4.54 -19.29 -26.28
CA PRO A 310 4.61 -18.43 -27.47
C PRO A 310 3.20 -18.12 -27.98
N GLY A 311 2.84 -16.84 -28.07
CA GLY A 311 1.57 -16.38 -28.67
C GLY A 311 0.33 -16.45 -27.78
N GLY A 312 0.51 -16.53 -26.45
CA GLY A 312 -0.59 -16.30 -25.52
C GLY A 312 -0.92 -14.81 -25.46
N ASP A 313 -2.04 -14.40 -26.06
CA ASP A 313 -2.65 -13.11 -25.74
C ASP A 313 -2.72 -12.98 -24.21
N THR A 314 -2.10 -11.93 -23.67
CA THR A 314 -2.23 -11.53 -22.27
C THR A 314 -3.68 -11.16 -22.02
N CYS A 315 -4.47 -12.18 -21.66
CA CYS A 315 -5.88 -12.03 -21.36
C CYS A 315 -6.02 -11.16 -20.11
N ASN A 316 -6.33 -9.89 -20.31
CA ASN A 316 -6.84 -8.99 -19.28
C ASN A 316 -8.04 -9.64 -18.59
N THR A 317 -7.87 -10.10 -17.35
CA THR A 317 -8.96 -10.38 -16.40
C THR A 317 -8.74 -9.63 -15.12
#